data_AF-U4QAL6-F1
#
_entry.id   AF-U4QAL6-F1
#
_cell.length_a   1.000
_cell.length_b   1.000
_cell.length_c   1.000
_cell.angle_alpha   90.00
_cell.angle_beta   90.00
_cell.angle_gamma   90.00
#
_symmetry.space_group_name_H-M   'P 1'
#
loop_
_entity.id
_entity.type
_entity.pdbx_description
1 polymer ?
#
loop_
_entity_poly.entity_id
_entity_poly.type
_entity_poly.pdbx_seq_one_letter_code
_entity_poly.pdbx_strand_id
1 'polypeptide(L)'
;MEYPYEMTTNKATNSLLYSDSLANIVGMKAYHNGKAKTISGITYPDGENGRTIVIHFLAMKPGMLQSGNDYFIETAAPYHHLKDVPFSKLVSSDQIRKDPLFFGPYKVSKVVRGQSVTWVPNKYYWRGKPKLNKIVAQVVSTKTASQAIKSHKFDIADVVNSDWQAVKTAKDVKFIEKIPLAYSYLGFKVGKWENGKNAMDKNAKMNNKSLRQAIAYAMNINQVEKRYTQGLTFRVPTLIPAQFGDYFDKNAKGFPYNLKKANQLLDKAGYKKKGKWRVQPNGKPLSIHLAAMTGSAVQEPIIQNYIQQWHKIGLHVSLTGGRLIEFNSFYDKLDHDDKNVDMFMAAWSLSSEPSPRGIYSETNPMNDSRFATKENNKLLNEIDSTKAFNHKYRVAAFHRWQQYMNDEAYIVPMTNSYSIQAVNNKIVNYSLKPAAANSVWYKVGYAK
;
A
#
# COMPACT_ATOMS: atom_id res chain seq x y z
N MET A 1 8.62 11.78 22.69
CA MET A 1 8.88 11.45 21.27
C MET A 1 9.25 9.97 21.06
N GLU A 2 9.67 9.22 22.09
CA GLU A 2 9.92 7.77 21.99
C GLU A 2 8.65 6.92 21.93
N TYR A 3 7.59 7.28 22.63
CA TYR A 3 6.42 6.40 22.78
C TYR A 3 5.85 5.79 21.46
N PRO A 4 5.84 6.49 20.30
CA PRO A 4 5.54 5.86 19.01
C PRO A 4 6.39 4.62 18.67
N TYR A 5 7.68 4.62 19.04
CA TYR A 5 8.60 3.50 18.87
C TYR A 5 8.23 2.33 19.78
N GLU A 6 7.86 2.60 21.03
CA GLU A 6 7.35 1.57 21.95
C GLU A 6 6.06 0.94 21.43
N MET A 7 5.08 1.78 21.05
CA MET A 7 3.81 1.33 20.48
C MET A 7 4.02 0.47 19.23
N THR A 8 4.94 0.86 18.37
CA THR A 8 5.22 0.14 17.11
C THR A 8 5.97 -1.16 17.35
N THR A 9 6.88 -1.19 18.33
CA THR A 9 7.85 -2.28 18.52
C THR A 9 7.39 -3.30 19.56
N ASN A 10 6.56 -2.92 20.53
CA ASN A 10 6.10 -3.84 21.56
C ASN A 10 5.17 -4.91 20.96
N LYS A 11 5.53 -6.20 21.10
CA LYS A 11 4.74 -7.32 20.54
C LYS A 11 3.28 -7.33 21.00
N ALA A 12 2.99 -6.83 22.20
CA ALA A 12 1.63 -6.82 22.73
C ALA A 12 0.68 -5.90 21.92
N THR A 13 1.19 -4.95 21.13
CA THR A 13 0.33 -4.11 20.28
C THR A 13 -0.11 -4.80 19.00
N ASN A 14 0.48 -5.95 18.65
CA ASN A 14 0.29 -6.64 17.37
C ASN A 14 0.48 -5.70 16.15
N SER A 15 1.37 -4.71 16.28
CA SER A 15 1.69 -3.78 15.20
C SER A 15 2.32 -4.51 14.01
N LEU A 16 1.75 -4.32 12.81
CA LEU A 16 2.32 -4.78 11.54
C LEU A 16 3.46 -3.88 11.04
N LEU A 17 3.73 -2.76 11.74
CA LEU A 17 4.70 -1.74 11.32
C LEU A 17 6.11 -1.95 11.89
N TYR A 18 6.31 -2.90 12.81
CA TYR A 18 7.66 -3.30 13.20
C TYR A 18 8.35 -3.99 12.02
N SER A 19 9.56 -3.54 11.70
CA SER A 19 10.32 -4.01 10.54
C SER A 19 11.81 -4.07 10.82
N ASP A 20 12.57 -4.71 9.93
CA ASP A 20 14.04 -4.68 9.99
C ASP A 20 14.62 -3.28 9.82
N SER A 21 13.89 -2.35 9.20
CA SER A 21 14.30 -0.95 9.11
C SER A 21 14.32 -0.31 10.50
N LEU A 22 13.28 -0.49 11.32
CA LEU A 22 13.28 -0.03 12.71
C LEU A 22 14.29 -0.79 13.57
N ALA A 23 14.53 -2.08 13.29
CA ALA A 23 15.55 -2.87 13.98
C ALA A 23 17.00 -2.34 13.78
N ASN A 24 17.21 -1.41 12.84
CA ASN A 24 18.47 -0.68 12.66
C ASN A 24 18.77 0.31 13.81
N ILE A 25 17.79 0.63 14.65
CA ILE A 25 17.99 1.45 15.86
C ILE A 25 18.62 0.57 16.95
N VAL A 26 19.67 1.09 17.60
CA VAL A 26 20.38 0.39 18.68
C VAL A 26 19.39 0.02 19.79
N GLY A 27 19.42 -1.24 20.25
CA GLY A 27 18.52 -1.73 21.30
C GLY A 27 17.10 -2.08 20.87
N MET A 28 16.64 -1.67 19.68
CA MET A 28 15.26 -1.90 19.22
C MET A 28 14.87 -3.38 19.17
N LYS A 29 15.75 -4.22 18.63
CA LYS A 29 15.55 -5.68 18.57
C LYS A 29 15.51 -6.32 19.95
N ALA A 30 16.27 -5.79 20.91
CA ALA A 30 16.26 -6.29 22.29
C ALA A 30 14.92 -5.96 22.97
N TYR A 31 14.44 -4.72 22.79
CA TYR A 31 13.11 -4.30 23.27
C TYR A 31 11.99 -5.13 22.64
N HIS A 32 11.96 -5.27 21.31
CA HIS A 32 10.96 -6.07 20.60
C HIS A 32 10.86 -7.52 21.12
N ASN A 33 12.01 -8.13 21.42
CA ASN A 33 12.07 -9.50 21.89
C ASN A 33 11.89 -9.65 23.41
N GLY A 34 11.60 -8.57 24.14
CA GLY A 34 11.45 -8.58 25.59
C GLY A 34 12.74 -8.82 26.35
N LYS A 35 13.91 -8.73 25.69
CA LYS A 35 15.24 -8.85 26.30
C LYS A 35 15.68 -7.56 26.99
N ALA A 36 15.07 -6.42 26.65
CA ALA A 36 15.27 -5.13 27.28
C ALA A 36 13.91 -4.49 27.56
N LYS A 37 13.82 -3.70 28.65
CA LYS A 37 12.61 -2.94 29.01
C LYS A 37 12.53 -1.57 28.32
N THR A 38 13.64 -1.08 27.79
CA THR A 38 13.78 0.24 27.12
C THR A 38 14.56 0.10 25.82
N ILE A 39 14.51 1.13 24.97
CA ILE A 39 15.23 1.16 23.69
C ILE A 39 16.53 1.97 23.88
N SER A 40 17.66 1.29 24.11
CA SER A 40 18.92 1.95 24.48
C SER A 40 19.47 2.94 23.44
N GLY A 41 19.08 2.82 22.18
CA GLY A 41 19.44 3.75 21.12
C GLY A 41 18.63 5.05 21.10
N ILE A 42 17.65 5.22 21.97
CA ILE A 42 16.86 6.45 22.07
C ILE A 42 17.24 7.15 23.38
N THR A 43 17.78 8.36 23.28
CA THR A 43 18.23 9.14 24.43
C THR A 43 17.69 10.56 24.42
N TYR A 44 17.69 11.19 25.59
CA TYR A 44 17.10 12.51 25.82
C TYR A 44 18.11 13.43 26.50
N PRO A 45 18.89 14.22 25.74
CA PRO A 45 19.89 15.12 26.31
C PRO A 45 19.31 16.10 27.34
N ASP A 46 18.05 16.50 27.15
CA ASP A 46 17.34 17.46 28.01
C ASP A 46 16.30 16.77 28.92
N GLY A 47 16.42 15.44 29.12
CA GLY A 47 15.44 14.62 29.84
C GLY A 47 14.15 14.33 29.07
N GLU A 48 13.31 13.42 29.60
CA GLU A 48 12.10 12.93 28.91
C GLU A 48 11.04 14.02 28.64
N ASN A 49 11.04 15.09 29.43
CA ASN A 49 10.17 16.27 29.27
C ASN A 49 10.80 17.36 28.37
N GLY A 50 12.00 17.13 27.86
CA GLY A 50 12.71 18.04 26.96
C GLY A 50 12.13 18.05 25.54
N ARG A 51 12.81 18.79 24.65
CA ARG A 51 12.42 18.92 23.23
C ARG A 51 13.37 18.22 22.27
N THR A 52 14.40 17.55 22.80
CA THR A 52 15.46 16.90 22.03
C THR A 52 15.43 15.39 22.24
N ILE A 53 15.44 14.65 21.13
CA ILE A 53 15.62 13.20 21.11
C ILE A 53 16.84 12.90 20.23
N VAL A 54 17.70 11.99 20.68
CA VAL A 54 18.83 11.48 19.91
C VAL A 54 18.57 10.01 19.63
N ILE A 55 18.71 9.62 18.36
CA ILE A 55 18.49 8.25 17.90
C ILE A 55 19.80 7.70 17.35
N HIS A 56 20.30 6.64 17.99
CA HIS A 56 21.51 5.94 17.60
C HIS A 56 21.18 4.78 16.67
N PHE A 57 21.75 4.83 15.47
CA PHE A 57 21.57 3.80 14.45
C PHE A 57 22.79 2.89 14.37
N LEU A 58 22.56 1.61 14.05
CA LEU A 58 23.63 0.65 13.74
C LEU A 58 24.37 1.03 12.46
N ALA A 59 23.65 1.57 11.46
CA ALA A 59 24.22 2.11 10.25
C ALA A 59 23.33 3.21 9.65
N MET A 60 23.95 4.23 9.06
CA MET A 60 23.22 5.23 8.28
C MET A 60 22.74 4.66 6.95
N LYS A 61 21.61 5.18 6.46
CA LYS A 61 20.94 4.71 5.25
C LYS A 61 20.66 5.89 4.33
N PRO A 62 20.82 5.73 2.99
CA PRO A 62 20.66 6.83 2.05
C PRO A 62 19.26 7.47 2.07
N GLY A 63 18.23 6.68 2.37
CA GLY A 63 16.85 7.16 2.47
C GLY A 63 16.58 8.07 3.67
N MET A 64 17.43 8.10 4.71
CA MET A 64 17.16 8.84 5.96
C MET A 64 17.01 10.36 5.79
N LEU A 65 17.42 10.93 4.65
CA LEU A 65 17.20 12.35 4.33
C LEU A 65 15.81 12.64 3.74
N GLN A 66 15.00 11.61 3.51
CA GLN A 66 13.70 11.70 2.85
C GLN A 66 12.61 11.17 3.78
N SER A 67 11.47 11.87 3.80
CA SER A 67 10.31 11.48 4.61
C SER A 67 9.80 10.09 4.19
N GLY A 68 9.44 9.30 5.19
CA GLY A 68 8.91 7.96 5.09
C GLY A 68 9.96 6.89 4.75
N ASN A 69 11.20 7.08 5.17
CA ASN A 69 12.29 6.12 4.94
C ASN A 69 12.22 4.83 5.78
N ASP A 70 11.22 4.69 6.66
CA ASP A 70 10.99 3.57 7.58
C ASP A 70 12.10 3.29 8.63
N TYR A 71 13.25 4.00 8.59
CA TYR A 71 14.32 3.81 9.57
C TYR A 71 14.12 4.60 10.86
N PHE A 72 13.26 5.64 10.84
CA PHE A 72 12.81 6.35 12.03
C PHE A 72 11.34 6.78 11.87
N ILE A 73 10.66 6.99 13.00
CA ILE A 73 9.25 7.35 13.05
C ILE A 73 9.11 8.88 12.98
N GLU A 74 8.21 9.36 12.12
CA GLU A 74 7.98 10.79 11.86
C GLU A 74 6.73 11.35 12.55
N THR A 75 6.16 10.57 13.47
CA THR A 75 4.94 10.92 14.20
C THR A 75 5.20 11.00 15.70
N ALA A 76 4.34 11.73 16.41
CA ALA A 76 4.31 11.76 17.87
C ALA A 76 3.04 11.08 18.40
N ALA A 77 3.12 10.50 19.60
CA ALA A 77 1.99 9.92 20.32
C ALA A 77 1.86 10.58 21.70
N PRO A 78 0.64 10.89 22.17
CA PRO A 78 0.42 11.59 23.43
C PRO A 78 0.60 10.64 24.63
N TYR A 79 1.85 10.37 25.03
CA TYR A 79 2.20 9.45 26.11
C TYR A 79 1.34 9.65 27.37
N HIS A 80 1.22 10.89 27.87
CA HIS A 80 0.43 11.19 29.07
C HIS A 80 -1.06 10.84 28.97
N HIS A 81 -1.61 10.75 27.76
CA HIS A 81 -2.99 10.36 27.51
C HIS A 81 -3.15 8.84 27.35
N LEU A 82 -2.08 8.14 26.96
CA LEU A 82 -2.11 6.72 26.58
C LEU A 82 -1.38 5.79 27.56
N LYS A 83 -0.54 6.32 28.45
CA LYS A 83 0.37 5.54 29.31
C LYS A 83 -0.34 4.50 30.21
N ASP A 84 -1.57 4.78 30.63
CA ASP A 84 -2.35 3.89 31.50
C ASP A 84 -3.15 2.84 30.70
N VAL A 85 -3.10 2.89 29.37
CA VAL A 85 -3.72 1.89 28.49
C VAL A 85 -2.69 0.76 28.23
N PRO A 86 -2.99 -0.48 28.61
CA PRO A 86 -2.11 -1.61 28.28
C PRO A 86 -1.90 -1.73 26.76
N PHE A 87 -0.68 -2.04 26.33
CA PHE A 87 -0.35 -2.19 24.90
C PHE A 87 -1.31 -3.12 24.14
N SER A 88 -1.75 -4.22 24.75
CA SER A 88 -2.71 -5.17 24.17
C SER A 88 -4.13 -4.64 23.97
N LYS A 89 -4.47 -3.52 24.63
CA LYS A 89 -5.77 -2.84 24.50
C LYS A 89 -5.66 -1.50 23.77
N LEU A 90 -4.45 -1.09 23.39
CA LEU A 90 -4.20 0.25 22.87
C LEU A 90 -5.02 0.53 21.61
N VAL A 91 -4.98 -0.39 20.64
CA VAL A 91 -5.67 -0.27 19.33
C VAL A 91 -7.19 -0.18 19.47
N SER A 92 -7.78 -0.78 20.50
CA SER A 92 -9.24 -0.77 20.73
C SER A 92 -9.70 0.27 21.76
N SER A 93 -8.76 0.96 22.41
CA SER A 93 -9.06 1.93 23.48
C SER A 93 -9.91 3.11 23.01
N ASP A 94 -10.70 3.65 23.93
CA ASP A 94 -11.53 4.83 23.66
C ASP A 94 -10.68 6.08 23.43
N GLN A 95 -9.52 6.18 24.08
CA GLN A 95 -8.49 7.20 23.85
C GLN A 95 -8.05 7.27 22.39
N ILE A 96 -7.98 6.14 21.68
CA ILE A 96 -7.65 6.12 20.26
C ILE A 96 -8.90 6.18 19.37
N ARG A 97 -9.98 5.48 19.76
CA ARG A 97 -11.15 5.25 18.89
C ARG A 97 -12.26 6.29 19.02
N LYS A 98 -12.33 7.04 20.14
CA LYS A 98 -13.40 7.99 20.45
C LYS A 98 -12.88 9.39 20.75
N ASP A 99 -11.84 9.51 21.58
CA ASP A 99 -11.28 10.81 22.01
C ASP A 99 -9.77 10.98 21.72
N PRO A 100 -9.33 10.88 20.45
CA PRO A 100 -7.92 11.05 20.14
C PRO A 100 -7.44 12.51 20.22
N LEU A 101 -6.21 12.70 20.73
CA LEU A 101 -5.52 13.98 20.70
C LEU A 101 -4.75 14.17 19.38
N PHE A 102 -4.81 15.38 18.83
CA PHE A 102 -4.15 15.74 17.57
C PHE A 102 -3.21 16.93 17.71
N PHE A 103 -2.11 16.90 16.97
CA PHE A 103 -1.12 17.98 16.90
C PHE A 103 -1.35 18.94 15.72
N GLY A 104 -2.35 18.66 14.87
CA GLY A 104 -2.65 19.42 13.66
C GLY A 104 -3.48 20.69 13.87
N PRO A 105 -3.81 21.42 12.79
CA PRO A 105 -4.60 22.66 12.83
C PRO A 105 -6.04 22.47 13.32
N TYR A 106 -6.57 21.26 13.23
CA TYR A 106 -7.88 20.89 13.76
C TYR A 106 -7.75 19.69 14.70
N LYS A 107 -8.73 19.57 15.60
CA LYS A 107 -8.94 18.42 16.45
C LYS A 107 -10.29 17.79 16.17
N VAL A 108 -10.43 16.49 16.44
CA VAL A 108 -11.74 15.83 16.40
C VAL A 108 -12.63 16.39 17.49
N SER A 109 -13.89 16.64 17.12
CA SER A 109 -14.96 17.05 18.04
C SER A 109 -16.06 16.01 18.15
N LYS A 110 -16.27 15.20 17.09
CA LYS A 110 -17.27 14.13 17.06
C LYS A 110 -16.89 13.06 16.05
N VAL A 111 -17.08 11.81 16.43
CA VAL A 111 -16.99 10.64 15.55
C VAL A 111 -18.34 9.95 15.52
N VAL A 112 -18.91 9.78 14.33
CA VAL A 112 -20.05 8.89 14.07
C VAL A 112 -19.48 7.68 13.34
N ARG A 113 -19.35 6.56 14.07
CA ARG A 113 -18.67 5.35 13.58
C ARG A 113 -19.25 4.91 12.23
N GLY A 114 -18.35 4.68 11.27
CA GLY A 114 -18.70 4.26 9.90
C GLY A 114 -19.37 5.33 9.03
N GLN A 115 -19.57 6.56 9.53
CA GLN A 115 -20.28 7.61 8.78
C GLN A 115 -19.48 8.90 8.61
N SER A 116 -19.09 9.55 9.71
CA SER A 116 -18.47 10.88 9.64
C SER A 116 -17.58 11.23 10.83
N VAL A 117 -16.68 12.17 10.59
CA VAL A 117 -15.83 12.80 11.61
C VAL A 117 -15.92 14.32 11.47
N THR A 118 -16.24 14.99 12.58
CA THR A 118 -16.29 16.46 12.65
C THR A 118 -15.03 16.99 13.32
N TRP A 119 -14.39 17.95 12.66
CA TRP A 119 -13.17 18.60 13.10
C TRP A 119 -13.41 20.09 13.36
N VAL A 120 -12.82 20.60 14.43
CA VAL A 120 -12.88 22.02 14.82
C VAL A 120 -11.46 22.56 15.06
N PRO A 121 -11.23 23.87 14.92
CA PRO A 121 -9.93 24.48 15.16
C PRO A 121 -9.27 24.02 16.45
N ASN A 122 -8.00 23.61 16.36
CA ASN A 122 -7.18 23.30 17.52
C ASN A 122 -6.56 24.60 18.05
N LYS A 123 -7.05 25.09 19.20
CA LYS A 123 -6.54 26.31 19.83
C LYS A 123 -5.05 26.21 20.25
N TYR A 124 -4.49 25.01 20.32
CA TYR A 124 -3.10 24.75 20.69
C TYR A 124 -2.18 24.54 19.48
N TYR A 125 -2.67 24.70 18.25
CA TYR A 125 -1.82 24.54 17.06
C TYR A 125 -0.76 25.64 16.98
N TRP A 126 0.50 25.24 16.81
CA TRP A 126 1.65 26.14 16.88
C TRP A 126 1.68 27.24 15.80
N ARG A 127 0.98 27.07 14.67
CA ARG A 127 0.84 28.12 13.64
C ARG A 127 -0.35 29.05 13.87
N GLY A 128 -1.13 28.85 14.92
CA GLY A 128 -2.33 29.62 15.23
C GLY A 128 -3.61 29.09 14.57
N LYS A 129 -4.65 29.93 14.54
CA LYS A 129 -6.00 29.54 14.11
C LYS A 129 -6.07 29.30 12.60
N PRO A 130 -6.56 28.13 12.12
CA PRO A 130 -6.77 27.88 10.70
C PRO A 130 -7.97 28.68 10.16
N LYS A 131 -8.15 28.68 8.82
CA LYS A 131 -9.16 29.52 8.16
C LYS A 131 -10.60 29.00 8.27
N LEU A 132 -10.84 27.68 8.34
CA LEU A 132 -12.20 27.13 8.47
C LEU A 132 -12.59 27.01 9.94
N ASN A 133 -13.89 27.22 10.23
CA ASN A 133 -14.43 27.02 11.58
C ASN A 133 -14.79 25.55 11.87
N LYS A 134 -15.02 24.74 10.83
CA LYS A 134 -15.44 23.34 10.95
C LYS A 134 -15.14 22.59 9.65
N ILE A 135 -14.72 21.34 9.76
CA ILE A 135 -14.62 20.40 8.63
C ILE A 135 -15.43 19.16 9.00
N VAL A 136 -16.28 18.69 8.09
CA VAL A 136 -17.00 17.43 8.24
C VAL A 136 -16.53 16.49 7.13
N ALA A 137 -15.81 15.44 7.51
CA ALA A 137 -15.43 14.37 6.61
C ALA A 137 -16.47 13.24 6.71
N GLN A 138 -17.03 12.80 5.60
CA GLN A 138 -18.11 11.82 5.57
C GLN A 138 -17.91 10.83 4.41
N VAL A 139 -18.30 9.57 4.63
CA VAL A 139 -18.31 8.55 3.57
C VAL A 139 -19.53 8.72 2.65
N VAL A 140 -19.33 8.46 1.36
CA VAL A 140 -20.40 8.43 0.35
C VAL A 140 -20.25 7.16 -0.48
N SER A 141 -21.36 6.53 -0.83
CA SER A 141 -21.33 5.36 -1.71
C SER A 141 -20.84 5.77 -3.10
N THR A 142 -19.97 4.95 -3.70
CA THR A 142 -19.49 5.10 -5.08
C THR A 142 -20.65 5.23 -6.07
N LYS A 143 -21.79 4.56 -5.82
CA LYS A 143 -23.01 4.66 -6.64
C LYS A 143 -23.65 6.05 -6.68
N THR A 144 -23.40 6.86 -5.65
CA THR A 144 -24.01 8.20 -5.47
C THR A 144 -23.01 9.34 -5.53
N ALA A 145 -21.71 9.04 -5.63
CA ALA A 145 -20.63 10.04 -5.61
C ALA A 145 -20.80 11.09 -6.73
N SER A 146 -21.12 10.64 -7.95
CA SER A 146 -21.34 11.51 -9.10
C SER A 146 -22.49 12.50 -8.90
N GLN A 147 -23.59 12.06 -8.27
CA GLN A 147 -24.71 12.95 -7.95
C GLN A 147 -24.38 13.90 -6.79
N ALA A 148 -23.64 13.43 -5.80
CA ALA A 148 -23.17 14.27 -4.69
C ALA A 148 -22.26 15.41 -5.18
N ILE A 149 -21.43 15.16 -6.19
CA ILE A 149 -20.63 16.19 -6.86
C ILE A 149 -21.53 17.21 -7.57
N LYS A 150 -22.45 16.75 -8.43
CA LYS A 150 -23.34 17.64 -9.20
C LYS A 150 -24.26 18.51 -8.36
N SER A 151 -24.66 18.01 -7.19
CA SER A 151 -25.54 18.72 -6.26
C SER A 151 -24.78 19.57 -5.23
N HIS A 152 -23.44 19.61 -5.30
CA HIS A 152 -22.58 20.29 -4.33
C HIS A 152 -22.83 19.84 -2.88
N LYS A 153 -23.19 18.57 -2.68
CA LYS A 153 -23.37 18.01 -1.32
C LYS A 153 -22.08 18.07 -0.51
N PHE A 154 -20.92 18.00 -1.18
CA PHE A 154 -19.60 18.14 -0.58
C PHE A 154 -18.83 19.24 -1.29
N ASP A 155 -18.07 20.02 -0.52
CA ASP A 155 -17.16 21.03 -1.07
C ASP A 155 -15.94 20.39 -1.76
N ILE A 156 -15.54 19.20 -1.30
CA ILE A 156 -14.48 18.38 -1.89
C ILE A 156 -14.99 16.93 -1.90
N ALA A 157 -14.98 16.29 -3.07
CA ALA A 157 -15.35 14.87 -3.20
C ALA A 157 -14.41 14.14 -4.17
N ASP A 158 -14.09 12.90 -3.85
CA ASP A 158 -13.34 12.03 -4.75
C ASP A 158 -14.22 11.60 -5.93
N VAL A 159 -13.64 11.62 -7.13
CA VAL A 159 -14.29 11.15 -8.36
C VAL A 159 -14.02 9.66 -8.53
N VAL A 160 -15.06 8.89 -8.84
CA VAL A 160 -14.91 7.50 -9.27
C VAL A 160 -14.51 7.51 -10.75
N ASN A 161 -13.34 6.96 -11.08
CA ASN A 161 -12.80 7.04 -12.45
C ASN A 161 -13.72 6.47 -13.53
N SER A 162 -14.52 5.45 -13.23
CA SER A 162 -15.52 4.92 -14.18
C SER A 162 -16.63 5.93 -14.53
N ASP A 163 -16.87 6.87 -13.64
CA ASP A 163 -17.98 7.83 -13.75
C ASP A 163 -17.51 9.18 -14.33
N TRP A 164 -16.27 9.27 -14.80
CA TRP A 164 -15.69 10.53 -15.26
C TRP A 164 -16.54 11.28 -16.30
N GLN A 165 -17.11 10.59 -17.30
CA GLN A 165 -18.02 11.23 -18.28
C GLN A 165 -19.26 11.84 -17.62
N ALA A 166 -19.76 11.22 -16.55
CA ALA A 166 -20.94 11.70 -15.86
C ALA A 166 -20.64 13.01 -15.10
N VAL A 167 -19.41 13.22 -14.62
CA VAL A 167 -19.07 14.34 -13.73
C VAL A 167 -18.23 15.43 -14.36
N LYS A 168 -17.45 15.17 -15.41
CA LYS A 168 -16.46 16.12 -15.97
C LYS A 168 -17.03 17.47 -16.41
N THR A 169 -18.35 17.55 -16.64
CA THR A 169 -19.07 18.77 -17.04
C THR A 169 -19.86 19.40 -15.88
N ALA A 170 -19.64 18.96 -14.64
CA ALA A 170 -20.26 19.56 -13.46
C ALA A 170 -19.92 21.05 -13.37
N LYS A 171 -20.96 21.88 -13.22
CA LYS A 171 -20.82 23.33 -13.04
C LYS A 171 -20.26 23.63 -11.65
N ASP A 172 -19.65 24.79 -11.48
CA ASP A 172 -19.14 25.29 -10.19
C ASP A 172 -18.17 24.37 -9.45
N VAL A 173 -17.50 23.50 -10.20
CA VAL A 173 -16.49 22.55 -9.73
C VAL A 173 -15.19 22.73 -10.51
N LYS A 174 -14.06 22.73 -9.79
CA LYS A 174 -12.72 22.52 -10.32
C LYS A 174 -12.30 21.09 -10.05
N PHE A 175 -11.81 20.40 -11.07
CA PHE A 175 -11.18 19.10 -10.91
C PHE A 175 -9.69 19.30 -10.67
N ILE A 176 -9.18 18.76 -9.57
CA ILE A 176 -7.75 18.66 -9.33
C ILE A 176 -7.36 17.19 -9.33
N GLU A 177 -6.23 16.89 -9.94
CA GLU A 177 -5.76 15.53 -10.09
C GLU A 177 -4.32 15.37 -9.61
N LYS A 178 -4.00 14.15 -9.19
CA LYS A 178 -2.64 13.68 -9.01
C LYS A 178 -2.57 12.21 -9.41
N ILE A 179 -1.38 11.76 -9.77
CA ILE A 179 -1.09 10.32 -9.79
C ILE A 179 -0.48 9.99 -8.41
N PRO A 180 -1.14 9.18 -7.57
CA PRO A 180 -0.64 8.87 -6.23
C PRO A 180 0.62 8.01 -6.30
N LEU A 181 1.44 8.07 -5.23
CA LEU A 181 2.48 7.10 -4.96
C LEU A 181 1.81 5.79 -4.55
N ALA A 182 1.37 5.02 -5.54
CA ALA A 182 0.63 3.79 -5.33
C ALA A 182 0.76 2.86 -6.53
N TYR A 183 0.44 1.60 -6.33
CA TYR A 183 0.17 0.66 -7.41
C TYR A 183 -0.73 -0.48 -6.92
N SER A 184 -1.51 -1.05 -7.84
CA SER A 184 -2.11 -2.37 -7.65
C SER A 184 -1.16 -3.45 -8.20
N TYR A 185 -1.32 -4.68 -7.69
CA TYR A 185 -0.53 -5.83 -8.09
C TYR A 185 -1.31 -7.13 -7.98
N LEU A 186 -0.86 -8.13 -8.74
CA LEU A 186 -1.25 -9.53 -8.56
C LEU A 186 -0.13 -10.25 -7.80
N GLY A 187 -0.41 -10.70 -6.58
CA GLY A 187 0.49 -11.49 -5.75
C GLY A 187 0.21 -12.99 -5.88
N PHE A 188 1.25 -13.80 -5.69
CA PHE A 188 1.18 -15.25 -5.71
C PHE A 188 1.64 -15.81 -4.38
N LYS A 189 0.77 -16.55 -3.70
CA LYS A 189 1.11 -17.18 -2.43
C LYS A 189 2.06 -18.36 -2.67
N VAL A 190 3.29 -18.21 -2.20
CA VAL A 190 4.40 -19.17 -2.41
C VAL A 190 5.00 -19.68 -1.11
N GLY A 191 4.36 -19.39 0.02
CA GLY A 191 4.88 -19.72 1.33
C GLY A 191 3.92 -19.42 2.45
N LYS A 192 4.48 -19.28 3.66
CA LYS A 192 3.78 -18.98 4.91
C LYS A 192 4.61 -18.01 5.77
N TRP A 193 3.96 -17.38 6.73
CA TRP A 193 4.59 -16.68 7.82
C TRP A 193 4.97 -17.65 8.94
N GLU A 194 6.27 -17.86 9.19
CA GLU A 194 6.77 -18.82 10.16
C GLU A 194 7.97 -18.24 10.92
N ASN A 195 7.97 -18.38 12.25
CA ASN A 195 9.08 -17.93 13.12
C ASN A 195 9.46 -16.45 12.94
N GLY A 196 8.46 -15.58 12.72
CA GLY A 196 8.66 -14.13 12.57
C GLY A 196 9.26 -13.72 11.23
N LYS A 197 9.16 -14.56 10.20
CA LYS A 197 9.59 -14.24 8.82
C LYS A 197 8.78 -15.01 7.78
N ASN A 198 8.87 -14.56 6.53
CA ASN A 198 8.34 -15.24 5.36
C ASN A 198 9.19 -16.47 5.04
N ALA A 199 8.54 -17.61 4.85
CA ALA A 199 9.16 -18.89 4.52
C ALA A 199 8.50 -19.47 3.27
N MET A 200 9.30 -19.64 2.20
CA MET A 200 8.81 -20.23 0.95
C MET A 200 8.56 -21.73 1.12
N ASP A 201 7.40 -22.20 0.66
CA ASP A 201 7.08 -23.61 0.54
C ASP A 201 7.34 -24.05 -0.90
N LYS A 202 8.38 -24.86 -1.13
CA LYS A 202 8.75 -25.37 -2.47
C LYS A 202 7.62 -26.09 -3.20
N ASN A 203 6.66 -26.66 -2.47
CA ASN A 203 5.53 -27.40 -3.03
C ASN A 203 4.29 -26.52 -3.27
N ALA A 204 4.35 -25.22 -2.96
CA ALA A 204 3.25 -24.30 -3.22
C ALA A 204 2.88 -24.29 -4.70
N LYS A 205 1.57 -24.34 -4.98
CA LYS A 205 1.00 -24.40 -6.32
C LYS A 205 1.53 -23.31 -7.26
N MET A 206 1.77 -22.12 -6.72
CA MET A 206 2.19 -20.93 -7.48
C MET A 206 3.72 -20.73 -7.54
N ASN A 207 4.53 -21.72 -7.14
CA ASN A 207 5.99 -21.58 -7.17
C ASN A 207 6.63 -21.62 -8.55
N ASN A 208 5.96 -22.20 -9.55
CA ASN A 208 6.53 -22.27 -10.87
C ASN A 208 6.56 -20.87 -11.52
N LYS A 209 7.76 -20.36 -11.78
CA LYS A 209 7.99 -19.05 -12.42
C LYS A 209 7.26 -18.91 -13.75
N SER A 210 7.30 -19.94 -14.61
CA SER A 210 6.60 -19.91 -15.90
C SER A 210 5.07 -19.83 -15.74
N LEU A 211 4.50 -20.47 -14.72
CA LEU A 211 3.06 -20.34 -14.40
C LEU A 211 2.72 -18.89 -14.02
N ARG A 212 3.47 -18.28 -13.09
CA ARG A 212 3.24 -16.88 -12.67
C ARG A 212 3.37 -15.91 -13.83
N GLN A 213 4.43 -16.04 -14.63
CA GLN A 213 4.65 -15.22 -15.81
C GLN A 213 3.52 -15.41 -16.85
N ALA A 214 3.08 -16.65 -17.11
CA ALA A 214 1.99 -16.90 -18.06
C ALA A 214 0.67 -16.25 -17.62
N ILE A 215 0.35 -16.32 -16.33
CA ILE A 215 -0.81 -15.65 -15.73
C ILE A 215 -0.72 -14.14 -15.95
N ALA A 216 0.46 -13.55 -15.71
CA ALA A 216 0.70 -12.11 -15.91
C ALA A 216 0.55 -11.69 -17.38
N TYR A 217 1.18 -12.42 -18.31
CA TYR A 217 1.08 -12.16 -19.76
C TYR A 217 -0.34 -12.29 -20.30
N ALA A 218 -1.22 -13.04 -19.63
CA ALA A 218 -2.60 -13.20 -20.03
C ALA A 218 -3.54 -12.08 -19.55
N MET A 219 -3.08 -11.12 -18.73
CA MET A 219 -3.94 -10.00 -18.31
C MET A 219 -3.96 -8.88 -19.36
N ASN A 220 -5.12 -8.62 -19.95
CA ASN A 220 -5.34 -7.53 -20.91
C ASN A 220 -5.60 -6.18 -20.23
N ILE A 221 -4.76 -5.81 -19.25
CA ILE A 221 -4.93 -4.62 -18.38
C ILE A 221 -5.24 -3.35 -19.19
N ASN A 222 -4.42 -3.02 -20.19
CA ASN A 222 -4.61 -1.81 -21.02
C ASN A 222 -5.99 -1.76 -21.69
N GLN A 223 -6.49 -2.91 -22.17
CA GLN A 223 -7.78 -2.99 -22.85
C GLN A 223 -8.94 -2.83 -21.87
N VAL A 224 -8.86 -3.53 -20.73
CA VAL A 224 -9.93 -3.53 -19.72
C VAL A 224 -10.03 -2.15 -19.06
N GLU A 225 -8.91 -1.54 -18.69
CA GLU A 225 -8.91 -0.24 -18.05
C GLU A 225 -9.37 0.87 -19.00
N LYS A 226 -8.94 0.85 -20.27
CA LYS A 226 -9.46 1.77 -21.28
C LYS A 226 -10.99 1.68 -21.40
N ARG A 227 -11.56 0.47 -21.32
CA ARG A 227 -13.00 0.25 -21.39
C ARG A 227 -13.74 0.77 -20.16
N TYR A 228 -13.24 0.51 -18.96
CA TYR A 228 -13.99 0.76 -17.72
C TYR A 228 -13.65 2.08 -17.02
N THR A 229 -12.46 2.64 -17.24
CA THR A 229 -11.98 3.85 -16.57
C THR A 229 -11.55 4.94 -17.56
N GLN A 230 -11.73 4.70 -18.87
CA GLN A 230 -11.43 5.66 -19.94
C GLN A 230 -9.96 6.12 -19.94
N GLY A 231 -9.06 5.28 -19.44
CA GLY A 231 -7.62 5.57 -19.34
C GLY A 231 -7.21 6.33 -18.07
N LEU A 232 -8.15 6.63 -17.16
CA LEU A 232 -7.82 7.19 -15.85
C LEU A 232 -7.16 6.16 -14.92
N THR A 233 -7.34 4.88 -15.19
CA THR A 233 -6.49 3.81 -14.63
C THR A 233 -5.62 3.27 -15.76
N PHE A 234 -4.33 3.10 -15.48
CA PHE A 234 -3.34 2.73 -16.50
C PHE A 234 -2.34 1.72 -15.95
N ARG A 235 -1.81 0.89 -16.84
CA ARG A 235 -0.85 -0.15 -16.48
C ARG A 235 0.48 0.45 -16.05
N VAL A 236 1.08 -0.10 -15.00
CA VAL A 236 2.46 0.19 -14.59
C VAL A 236 3.39 -0.99 -14.93
N PRO A 237 4.63 -0.75 -15.39
CA PRO A 237 5.51 -1.83 -15.85
C PRO A 237 6.39 -2.44 -14.75
N THR A 238 6.40 -1.85 -13.56
CA THR A 238 7.31 -2.17 -12.45
C THR A 238 6.71 -1.69 -11.12
N LEU A 239 7.29 -2.12 -10.00
CA LEU A 239 6.82 -1.83 -8.64
C LEU A 239 7.36 -0.51 -8.06
N ILE A 240 8.15 0.25 -8.83
CA ILE A 240 8.58 1.61 -8.49
C ILE A 240 7.80 2.59 -9.39
N PRO A 241 6.88 3.41 -8.85
CA PRO A 241 6.18 4.41 -9.63
C PRO A 241 7.09 5.47 -10.27
N ALA A 242 6.68 6.00 -11.42
CA ALA A 242 7.43 6.99 -12.20
C ALA A 242 7.71 8.30 -11.43
N GLN A 243 6.91 8.61 -10.41
CA GLN A 243 7.04 9.78 -9.54
C GLN A 243 8.34 9.74 -8.70
N PHE A 244 8.99 8.59 -8.59
CA PHE A 244 10.31 8.47 -7.95
C PHE A 244 11.48 8.84 -8.89
N GLY A 245 11.20 9.39 -10.08
CA GLY A 245 12.23 9.93 -10.98
C GLY A 245 13.19 8.86 -11.46
N ASP A 246 14.50 9.09 -11.31
CA ASP A 246 15.55 8.22 -11.83
C ASP A 246 15.52 6.79 -11.25
N TYR A 247 14.90 6.60 -10.08
CA TYR A 247 14.71 5.27 -9.50
C TYR A 247 13.72 4.40 -10.29
N PHE A 248 12.80 5.00 -11.05
CA PHE A 248 11.91 4.26 -11.94
C PHE A 248 12.67 3.79 -13.19
N ASP A 249 12.60 2.48 -13.48
CA ASP A 249 13.15 1.96 -14.72
C ASP A 249 12.18 2.18 -15.89
N LYS A 250 12.42 3.22 -16.69
CA LYS A 250 11.64 3.53 -17.90
C LYS A 250 11.72 2.46 -18.99
N ASN A 251 12.72 1.58 -18.95
CA ASN A 251 12.88 0.50 -19.91
C ASN A 251 12.18 -0.79 -19.49
N ALA A 252 11.74 -0.88 -18.22
CA ALA A 252 10.96 -2.01 -17.73
C ALA A 252 9.73 -2.22 -18.63
N LYS A 253 9.59 -3.42 -19.17
CA LYS A 253 8.44 -3.77 -20.02
C LYS A 253 7.29 -4.36 -19.22
N GLY A 254 7.58 -4.96 -18.06
CA GLY A 254 6.64 -5.78 -17.29
C GLY A 254 6.05 -6.89 -18.14
N PHE A 255 4.75 -7.14 -17.98
CA PHE A 255 4.01 -8.17 -18.72
C PHE A 255 2.98 -7.56 -19.68
N PRO A 256 3.34 -7.20 -20.93
CA PRO A 256 2.36 -6.77 -21.93
C PRO A 256 1.45 -7.95 -22.34
N TYR A 257 0.18 -7.69 -22.64
CA TYR A 257 -0.77 -8.75 -22.98
C TYR A 257 -0.30 -9.61 -24.18
N ASN A 258 -0.08 -10.89 -23.95
CA ASN A 258 0.42 -11.84 -24.95
C ASN A 258 0.01 -13.28 -24.62
N LEU A 259 -1.15 -13.71 -25.11
CA LEU A 259 -1.65 -15.08 -24.92
C LEU A 259 -0.76 -16.14 -25.57
N LYS A 260 -0.07 -15.83 -26.68
CA LYS A 260 0.85 -16.76 -27.34
C LYS A 260 2.04 -17.06 -26.42
N LYS A 261 2.67 -16.02 -25.86
CA LYS A 261 3.77 -16.16 -24.89
C LYS A 261 3.33 -16.90 -23.64
N ALA A 262 2.13 -16.59 -23.11
CA ALA A 262 1.57 -17.29 -21.96
C ALA A 262 1.42 -18.80 -22.20
N ASN A 263 0.85 -19.20 -23.35
CA ASN A 263 0.74 -20.62 -23.71
C ASN A 263 2.13 -21.28 -23.86
N GLN A 264 3.06 -20.64 -24.56
CA GLN A 264 4.43 -21.15 -24.73
C GLN A 264 5.14 -21.40 -23.38
N LEU A 265 4.98 -20.49 -22.41
CA LEU A 265 5.55 -20.63 -21.07
C LEU A 265 4.94 -21.84 -20.34
N LEU A 266 3.63 -22.02 -20.42
CA LEU A 266 2.93 -23.16 -19.81
C LEU A 266 3.32 -24.49 -20.46
N ASP A 267 3.37 -24.54 -21.78
CA ASP A 267 3.72 -25.74 -22.54
C ASP A 267 5.17 -26.18 -22.23
N LYS A 268 6.13 -25.24 -22.27
CA LYS A 268 7.54 -25.51 -21.93
C LYS A 268 7.71 -25.97 -20.48
N ALA A 269 6.88 -25.47 -19.56
CA ALA A 269 6.92 -25.85 -18.16
C ALA A 269 6.14 -27.14 -17.84
N GLY A 270 5.55 -27.80 -18.84
CA GLY A 270 4.88 -29.10 -18.68
C GLY A 270 3.42 -29.03 -18.22
N TYR A 271 2.79 -27.85 -18.23
CA TYR A 271 1.37 -27.70 -17.88
C TYR A 271 0.46 -28.12 -19.02
N LYS A 272 0.39 -29.42 -19.34
CA LYS A 272 -0.37 -29.93 -20.49
C LYS A 272 -1.88 -29.83 -20.25
N LYS A 273 -2.67 -29.64 -21.33
CA LYS A 273 -4.13 -29.70 -21.27
C LYS A 273 -4.61 -31.14 -21.04
N LYS A 274 -5.61 -31.30 -20.18
CA LYS A 274 -6.42 -32.51 -19.97
C LYS A 274 -7.89 -32.08 -20.02
N GLY A 275 -8.51 -32.22 -21.19
CA GLY A 275 -9.81 -31.60 -21.49
C GLY A 275 -9.67 -30.08 -21.66
N LYS A 276 -10.60 -29.30 -21.09
CA LYS A 276 -10.59 -27.82 -21.15
C LYS A 276 -9.41 -27.20 -20.39
N TRP A 277 -8.98 -27.84 -19.30
CA TRP A 277 -8.04 -27.26 -18.35
C TRP A 277 -6.66 -27.90 -18.42
N ARG A 278 -5.63 -27.15 -18.05
CA ARG A 278 -4.27 -27.64 -17.85
C ARG A 278 -4.15 -28.31 -16.49
N VAL A 279 -3.29 -29.31 -16.41
CA VAL A 279 -2.88 -29.96 -15.15
C VAL A 279 -1.49 -29.50 -14.76
N GLN A 280 -1.11 -29.75 -13.51
CA GLN A 280 0.26 -29.56 -13.05
C GLN A 280 1.21 -30.51 -13.80
N PRO A 281 2.53 -30.22 -13.85
CA PRO A 281 3.50 -31.10 -14.52
C PRO A 281 3.56 -32.52 -13.96
N ASN A 282 3.17 -32.71 -12.70
CA ASN A 282 3.03 -34.01 -12.04
C ASN A 282 1.68 -34.72 -12.35
N GLY A 283 0.87 -34.19 -13.26
CA GLY A 283 -0.42 -34.75 -13.67
C GLY A 283 -1.61 -34.43 -12.73
N LYS A 284 -1.37 -33.84 -11.55
CA LYS A 284 -2.46 -33.47 -10.62
C LYS A 284 -3.30 -32.31 -11.17
N PRO A 285 -4.60 -32.23 -10.85
CA PRO A 285 -5.45 -31.10 -11.23
C PRO A 285 -4.84 -29.75 -10.81
N LEU A 286 -5.01 -28.73 -11.67
CA LEU A 286 -4.64 -27.34 -11.37
C LEU A 286 -5.90 -26.48 -11.29
N SER A 287 -6.39 -26.28 -10.07
CA SER A 287 -7.41 -25.26 -9.76
C SER A 287 -6.74 -24.12 -9.00
N ILE A 288 -6.96 -22.88 -9.42
CA ILE A 288 -6.35 -21.69 -8.83
C ILE A 288 -7.44 -20.80 -8.26
N HIS A 289 -7.32 -20.45 -6.98
CA HIS A 289 -8.24 -19.55 -6.30
C HIS A 289 -7.66 -18.14 -6.22
N LEU A 290 -8.39 -17.18 -6.78
CA LEU A 290 -8.09 -15.75 -6.75
C LEU A 290 -8.87 -15.07 -5.61
N ALA A 291 -8.16 -14.52 -4.62
CA ALA A 291 -8.74 -13.54 -3.73
C ALA A 291 -8.74 -12.17 -4.39
N ALA A 292 -9.88 -11.49 -4.45
CA ALA A 292 -9.97 -10.12 -4.94
C ALA A 292 -11.06 -9.35 -4.19
N MET A 293 -10.81 -8.05 -3.99
CA MET A 293 -11.69 -7.21 -3.19
C MET A 293 -12.90 -6.69 -3.97
N THR A 294 -14.00 -6.48 -3.26
CA THR A 294 -15.12 -5.64 -3.72
C THR A 294 -14.64 -4.21 -3.98
N GLY A 295 -15.25 -3.52 -4.96
CA GLY A 295 -14.86 -2.16 -5.31
C GLY A 295 -16.01 -1.37 -5.94
N SER A 296 -15.69 -0.46 -6.87
CA SER A 296 -16.71 0.22 -7.67
C SER A 296 -17.48 -0.76 -8.55
N ALA A 297 -18.56 -0.28 -9.21
CA ALA A 297 -19.42 -1.12 -10.04
C ALA A 297 -18.69 -1.84 -11.20
N VAL A 298 -17.50 -1.37 -11.59
CA VAL A 298 -16.69 -1.98 -12.67
C VAL A 298 -15.70 -3.04 -12.17
N GLN A 299 -15.50 -3.17 -10.85
CA GLN A 299 -14.49 -4.07 -10.27
C GLN A 299 -14.74 -5.54 -10.62
N GLU A 300 -15.96 -6.03 -10.41
CA GLU A 300 -16.31 -7.41 -10.72
C GLU A 300 -16.22 -7.73 -12.22
N PRO A 301 -16.77 -6.91 -13.14
CA PRO A 301 -16.56 -7.09 -14.58
C PRO A 301 -15.08 -7.13 -15.01
N ILE A 302 -14.21 -6.30 -14.40
CA ILE A 302 -12.77 -6.30 -14.68
C ILE A 302 -12.15 -7.64 -14.27
N ILE A 303 -12.44 -8.11 -13.06
CA ILE A 303 -11.88 -9.36 -12.53
C ILE A 303 -12.38 -10.57 -13.32
N GLN A 304 -13.67 -10.62 -13.65
CA GLN A 304 -14.23 -11.68 -14.49
C GLN A 304 -13.60 -11.70 -15.89
N ASN A 305 -13.30 -10.53 -16.47
CA ASN A 305 -12.53 -10.47 -17.70
C ASN A 305 -11.14 -11.10 -17.56
N TYR A 306 -10.40 -10.86 -16.47
CA TYR A 306 -9.10 -11.51 -16.23
C TYR A 306 -9.24 -13.03 -16.09
N ILE A 307 -10.25 -13.50 -15.34
CA ILE A 307 -10.58 -14.93 -15.22
C ILE A 307 -10.82 -15.55 -16.60
N GLN A 308 -11.59 -14.89 -17.46
CA GLN A 308 -11.80 -15.35 -18.84
C GLN A 308 -10.51 -15.39 -19.66
N GLN A 309 -9.58 -14.43 -19.50
CA GLN A 309 -8.29 -14.50 -20.19
C GLN A 309 -7.45 -15.69 -19.73
N TRP A 310 -7.44 -16.00 -18.43
CA TRP A 310 -6.75 -17.19 -17.93
C TRP A 310 -7.40 -18.49 -18.39
N HIS A 311 -8.73 -18.50 -18.54
CA HIS A 311 -9.43 -19.64 -19.13
C HIS A 311 -9.03 -19.88 -20.58
N LYS A 312 -8.77 -18.82 -21.37
CA LYS A 312 -8.31 -18.94 -22.78
C LYS A 312 -6.94 -19.63 -22.90
N ILE A 313 -6.08 -19.51 -21.88
CA ILE A 313 -4.80 -20.24 -21.83
C ILE A 313 -4.92 -21.59 -21.11
N GLY A 314 -6.14 -22.02 -20.79
CA GLY A 314 -6.44 -23.32 -20.19
C GLY A 314 -6.22 -23.40 -18.68
N LEU A 315 -6.12 -22.28 -17.96
CA LEU A 315 -6.03 -22.30 -16.49
C LEU A 315 -7.42 -22.24 -15.87
N HIS A 316 -7.73 -23.16 -14.96
CA HIS A 316 -8.98 -23.13 -14.19
C HIS A 316 -8.83 -22.18 -13.00
N VAL A 317 -9.22 -20.92 -13.20
CA VAL A 317 -9.21 -19.88 -12.16
C VAL A 317 -10.64 -19.61 -11.70
N SER A 318 -10.84 -19.52 -10.39
CA SER A 318 -12.10 -19.10 -9.75
C SER A 318 -11.83 -18.17 -8.58
N LEU A 319 -12.85 -17.42 -8.13
CA LEU A 319 -12.73 -16.56 -6.95
C LEU A 319 -12.65 -17.41 -5.67
N THR A 320 -11.78 -17.01 -4.74
CA THR A 320 -11.75 -17.60 -3.39
C THR A 320 -13.11 -17.40 -2.73
N GLY A 321 -13.78 -18.50 -2.36
CA GLY A 321 -15.14 -18.45 -1.80
C GLY A 321 -16.24 -18.07 -2.80
N GLY A 322 -15.94 -18.07 -4.11
CA GLY A 322 -16.92 -17.87 -5.18
C GLY A 322 -17.39 -16.44 -5.41
N ARG A 323 -16.85 -15.45 -4.68
CA ARG A 323 -17.25 -14.04 -4.75
C ARG A 323 -16.10 -13.09 -4.43
N LEU A 324 -16.29 -11.81 -4.73
CA LEU A 324 -15.40 -10.77 -4.24
C LEU A 324 -15.51 -10.63 -2.72
N ILE A 325 -14.40 -10.25 -2.08
CA ILE A 325 -14.25 -10.23 -0.62
C ILE A 325 -14.26 -8.77 -0.15
N GLU A 326 -14.95 -8.49 0.96
CA GLU A 326 -14.91 -7.16 1.60
C GLU A 326 -13.48 -6.84 2.10
N PHE A 327 -13.08 -5.58 2.08
CA PHE A 327 -11.70 -5.13 2.35
C PHE A 327 -11.08 -5.73 3.63
N ASN A 328 -11.75 -5.62 4.78
CA ASN A 328 -11.20 -6.13 6.03
C ASN A 328 -11.12 -7.66 6.04
N SER A 329 -12.17 -8.31 5.52
CA SER A 329 -12.20 -9.78 5.38
C SER A 329 -11.14 -10.30 4.40
N PHE A 330 -10.74 -9.49 3.42
CA PHE A 330 -9.71 -9.85 2.45
C PHE A 330 -8.33 -9.86 3.11
N TYR A 331 -7.96 -8.80 3.81
CA TYR A 331 -6.66 -8.73 4.48
C TYR A 331 -6.57 -9.71 5.66
N ASP A 332 -7.65 -9.93 6.41
CA ASP A 332 -7.70 -10.97 7.45
C ASP A 332 -7.32 -12.36 6.90
N LYS A 333 -7.77 -12.69 5.67
CA LYS A 333 -7.39 -13.95 5.01
C LYS A 333 -5.92 -14.01 4.61
N LEU A 334 -5.34 -12.89 4.16
CA LEU A 334 -3.94 -12.84 3.76
C LEU A 334 -3.01 -12.88 4.98
N ASP A 335 -3.33 -12.10 6.02
CA ASP A 335 -2.58 -12.02 7.28
C ASP A 335 -2.52 -13.38 7.98
N HIS A 336 -3.58 -14.18 7.89
CA HIS A 336 -3.65 -15.53 8.48
C HIS A 336 -3.31 -16.67 7.50
N ASP A 337 -2.69 -16.37 6.35
CA ASP A 337 -2.26 -17.37 5.37
C ASP A 337 -3.37 -18.38 4.99
N ASP A 338 -4.59 -17.91 4.71
CA ASP A 338 -5.71 -18.80 4.34
C ASP A 338 -5.29 -19.76 3.20
N LYS A 339 -5.48 -21.07 3.44
CA LYS A 339 -5.08 -22.14 2.50
C LYS A 339 -5.87 -22.13 1.20
N ASN A 340 -6.99 -21.41 1.15
CA ASN A 340 -7.85 -21.28 -0.03
C ASN A 340 -7.47 -20.10 -0.93
N VAL A 341 -6.39 -19.38 -0.62
CA VAL A 341 -5.85 -18.31 -1.46
C VAL A 341 -4.59 -18.83 -2.16
N ASP A 342 -4.62 -18.91 -3.49
CA ASP A 342 -3.43 -19.24 -4.31
C ASP A 342 -2.78 -17.96 -4.85
N MET A 343 -3.60 -16.99 -5.26
CA MET A 343 -3.17 -15.68 -5.73
C MET A 343 -4.17 -14.61 -5.31
N PHE A 344 -3.74 -13.36 -5.29
CA PHE A 344 -4.55 -12.25 -4.79
C PHE A 344 -4.28 -10.94 -5.51
N MET A 345 -5.31 -10.11 -5.68
CA MET A 345 -5.18 -8.74 -6.19
C MET A 345 -5.25 -7.74 -5.05
N ALA A 346 -4.17 -7.01 -4.83
CA ALA A 346 -4.04 -6.03 -3.76
C ALA A 346 -3.42 -4.73 -4.29
N ALA A 347 -3.28 -3.73 -3.41
CA ALA A 347 -2.66 -2.46 -3.76
C ALA A 347 -1.88 -1.89 -2.58
N TRP A 348 -0.87 -1.09 -2.90
CA TRP A 348 -0.08 -0.33 -1.94
C TRP A 348 -0.29 1.17 -2.17
N SER A 349 -0.53 1.90 -1.08
CA SER A 349 -0.18 3.31 -0.98
C SER A 349 1.22 3.38 -0.39
N LEU A 350 2.14 4.03 -1.09
CA LEU A 350 3.54 4.04 -0.76
C LEU A 350 3.92 5.24 0.08
N SER A 351 5.02 5.06 0.80
CA SER A 351 5.80 6.14 1.38
C SER A 351 6.36 7.08 0.31
N SER A 352 6.78 8.28 0.72
CA SER A 352 7.56 9.18 -0.13
C SER A 352 9.00 8.76 -0.33
N GLU A 353 9.52 7.74 0.37
CA GLU A 353 10.84 7.15 0.10
C GLU A 353 10.69 5.86 -0.72
N PRO A 354 11.49 5.66 -1.80
CA PRO A 354 11.25 4.58 -2.76
C PRO A 354 11.67 3.17 -2.30
N SER A 355 12.35 3.00 -1.16
CA SER A 355 12.87 1.69 -0.77
C SER A 355 11.73 0.67 -0.60
N PRO A 356 11.80 -0.49 -1.29
CA PRO A 356 10.75 -1.51 -1.20
C PRO A 356 10.85 -2.38 0.06
N ARG A 357 11.84 -2.13 0.92
CA ARG A 357 12.15 -2.97 2.09
C ARG A 357 11.00 -3.06 3.08
N GLY A 358 10.31 -1.95 3.31
CA GLY A 358 9.14 -1.87 4.20
C GLY A 358 7.94 -2.68 3.73
N ILE A 359 8.03 -3.34 2.58
CA ILE A 359 6.96 -4.17 2.00
C ILE A 359 7.48 -5.58 1.68
N TYR A 360 8.66 -5.70 1.07
CA TYR A 360 9.13 -6.94 0.44
C TYR A 360 10.35 -7.58 1.10
N SER A 361 10.74 -7.18 2.32
CA SER A 361 11.78 -7.92 3.06
C SER A 361 11.27 -9.28 3.53
N GLU A 362 12.19 -10.21 3.80
CA GLU A 362 11.83 -11.53 4.33
C GLU A 362 11.19 -11.46 5.73
N THR A 363 11.43 -10.40 6.48
CA THR A 363 10.94 -10.17 7.84
C THR A 363 9.70 -9.28 7.90
N ASN A 364 9.18 -8.83 6.76
CA ASN A 364 8.00 -7.99 6.75
C ASN A 364 6.73 -8.84 6.64
N PRO A 365 5.80 -8.77 7.61
CA PRO A 365 4.56 -9.53 7.56
C PRO A 365 3.62 -9.08 6.43
N MET A 366 3.80 -7.89 5.85
CA MET A 366 3.01 -7.40 4.72
C MET A 366 3.46 -7.98 3.36
N ASN A 367 4.51 -8.80 3.33
CA ASN A 367 4.86 -9.58 2.14
C ASN A 367 3.92 -10.80 2.03
N ASP A 368 2.65 -10.56 1.66
CA ASP A 368 1.58 -11.57 1.63
C ASP A 368 1.80 -12.71 0.62
N SER A 369 2.67 -12.50 -0.38
CA SER A 369 3.10 -13.59 -1.26
C SER A 369 3.98 -14.61 -0.51
N ARG A 370 4.53 -14.22 0.64
CA ARG A 370 5.45 -15.00 1.47
C ARG A 370 6.73 -15.42 0.72
N PHE A 371 7.11 -14.69 -0.33
CA PHE A 371 8.35 -14.97 -1.04
C PHE A 371 9.54 -14.44 -0.25
N ALA A 372 10.59 -15.24 -0.13
CA ALA A 372 11.81 -14.88 0.58
C ALA A 372 12.99 -15.55 -0.12
N THR A 373 13.67 -14.80 -0.98
CA THR A 373 14.83 -15.29 -1.73
C THR A 373 16.09 -14.57 -1.30
N LYS A 374 17.22 -15.28 -1.38
CA LYS A 374 18.53 -14.68 -1.12
C LYS A 374 18.82 -13.49 -2.03
N GLU A 375 18.41 -13.56 -3.30
CA GLU A 375 18.64 -12.48 -4.27
C GLU A 375 17.80 -11.24 -3.96
N ASN A 376 16.53 -11.39 -3.57
CA ASN A 376 15.73 -10.24 -3.14
C ASN A 376 16.36 -9.54 -1.94
N ASN A 377 16.75 -10.29 -0.91
CA ASN A 377 17.38 -9.73 0.29
C ASN A 377 18.70 -9.00 -0.05
N LYS A 378 19.51 -9.58 -0.94
CA LYS A 378 20.74 -8.95 -1.45
C LYS A 378 20.43 -7.64 -2.17
N LEU A 379 19.50 -7.64 -3.11
CA LEU A 379 19.15 -6.45 -3.90
C LEU A 379 18.55 -5.33 -3.03
N LEU A 380 17.68 -5.69 -2.08
CA LEU A 380 17.20 -4.75 -1.07
C LEU A 380 18.38 -4.19 -0.26
N ASN A 381 19.34 -5.01 0.16
CA ASN A 381 20.52 -4.56 0.92
C ASN A 381 21.40 -3.62 0.11
N GLU A 382 21.55 -3.85 -1.19
CA GLU A 382 22.29 -2.94 -2.07
C GLU A 382 21.61 -1.56 -2.17
N ILE A 383 20.28 -1.53 -2.31
CA ILE A 383 19.48 -0.27 -2.38
C ILE A 383 19.69 0.63 -1.16
N ASP A 384 19.84 0.04 0.04
CA ASP A 384 19.98 0.76 1.30
C ASP A 384 21.37 0.56 1.95
N SER A 385 22.37 0.23 1.14
CA SER A 385 23.76 0.12 1.58
C SER A 385 24.41 1.50 1.71
N THR A 386 25.57 1.58 2.37
CA THR A 386 26.38 2.80 2.41
C THR A 386 26.91 3.19 1.02
N LYS A 387 27.12 2.23 0.10
CA LYS A 387 27.46 2.54 -1.29
C LYS A 387 26.34 3.32 -2.01
N ALA A 388 25.09 3.12 -1.59
CA ALA A 388 23.93 3.81 -2.14
C ALA A 388 23.75 5.26 -1.66
N PHE A 389 24.66 5.81 -0.84
CA PHE A 389 24.83 7.27 -0.75
C PHE A 389 25.26 7.87 -2.09
N ASN A 390 25.93 7.09 -2.95
CA ASN A 390 26.11 7.45 -4.34
C ASN A 390 24.78 7.25 -5.12
N HIS A 391 24.19 8.35 -5.60
CA HIS A 391 22.90 8.32 -6.29
C HIS A 391 22.90 7.40 -7.52
N LYS A 392 23.95 7.44 -8.36
CA LYS A 392 24.04 6.58 -9.56
C LYS A 392 24.08 5.10 -9.18
N TYR A 393 24.82 4.74 -8.13
CA TYR A 393 24.82 3.37 -7.61
C TYR A 393 23.42 2.95 -7.13
N ARG A 394 22.74 3.81 -6.37
CA ARG A 394 21.39 3.53 -5.84
C ARG A 394 20.38 3.34 -6.96
N VAL A 395 20.39 4.20 -7.99
CA VAL A 395 19.57 4.05 -9.21
C VAL A 395 19.80 2.69 -9.88
N ALA A 396 21.07 2.30 -10.09
CA ALA A 396 21.39 1.01 -10.69
C ALA A 396 20.95 -0.18 -9.81
N ALA A 397 21.00 -0.06 -8.48
CA ALA A 397 20.47 -1.07 -7.56
C ALA A 397 18.94 -1.19 -7.66
N PHE A 398 18.23 -0.06 -7.73
CA PHE A 398 16.77 -0.04 -7.96
C PHE A 398 16.37 -0.68 -9.27
N HIS A 399 17.07 -0.40 -10.37
CA HIS A 399 16.75 -0.98 -11.68
C HIS A 399 16.99 -2.50 -11.69
N ARG A 400 18.07 -2.98 -11.05
CA ARG A 400 18.32 -4.42 -10.87
C ARG A 400 17.22 -5.10 -10.04
N TRP A 401 16.76 -4.46 -8.97
CA TRP A 401 15.63 -4.98 -8.17
C TRP A 401 14.33 -5.04 -8.97
N GLN A 402 14.00 -4.00 -9.72
CA GLN A 402 12.81 -3.97 -10.59
C GLN A 402 12.85 -5.06 -11.67
N GLN A 403 14.00 -5.25 -12.30
CA GLN A 403 14.21 -6.34 -13.25
C GLN A 403 14.00 -7.70 -12.57
N TYR A 404 14.63 -7.93 -11.41
CA TYR A 404 14.47 -9.17 -10.64
C TYR A 404 13.01 -9.47 -10.29
N MET A 405 12.26 -8.47 -9.82
CA MET A 405 10.85 -8.63 -9.47
C MET A 405 9.99 -8.99 -10.68
N ASN A 406 10.24 -8.36 -11.83
CA ASN A 406 9.57 -8.70 -13.09
C ASN A 406 9.99 -10.07 -13.63
N ASP A 407 11.26 -10.45 -13.49
CA ASP A 407 11.74 -11.75 -13.92
C ASP A 407 11.11 -12.86 -13.07
N GLU A 408 11.10 -12.72 -11.75
CA GLU A 408 10.56 -13.75 -10.86
C GLU A 408 9.03 -13.77 -10.78
N ALA A 409 8.37 -12.64 -10.98
CA ALA A 409 6.92 -12.51 -11.01
C ALA A 409 6.21 -13.03 -9.73
N TYR A 410 6.82 -12.97 -8.55
CA TYR A 410 6.11 -13.25 -7.27
C TYR A 410 5.05 -12.18 -6.98
N ILE A 411 5.30 -10.97 -7.48
CA ILE A 411 4.43 -9.81 -7.42
C ILE A 411 4.44 -9.21 -8.83
N VAL A 412 3.27 -9.14 -9.47
CA VAL A 412 3.12 -8.64 -10.82
C VAL A 412 2.52 -7.23 -10.75
N PRO A 413 3.24 -6.18 -11.20
CA PRO A 413 2.70 -4.83 -11.25
C PRO A 413 1.48 -4.79 -12.18
N MET A 414 0.39 -4.16 -11.72
CA MET A 414 -0.85 -4.05 -12.48
C MET A 414 -1.09 -2.62 -12.93
N THR A 415 -1.64 -1.77 -12.06
CA THR A 415 -2.10 -0.43 -12.44
C THR A 415 -1.71 0.64 -11.42
N ASN A 416 -1.64 1.88 -11.89
CA ASN A 416 -1.85 3.07 -11.07
C ASN A 416 -3.02 3.85 -11.71
N SER A 417 -3.47 4.92 -11.09
CA SER A 417 -4.62 5.69 -11.56
C SER A 417 -4.49 7.17 -11.23
N TYR A 418 -5.17 8.00 -11.99
CA TYR A 418 -5.44 9.38 -11.57
C TYR A 418 -6.36 9.33 -10.35
N SER A 419 -5.97 10.04 -9.29
CA SER A 419 -6.82 10.41 -8.16
C SER A 419 -7.34 11.80 -8.44
N ILE A 420 -8.62 11.90 -8.78
CA ILE A 420 -9.29 13.14 -9.17
C ILE A 420 -10.23 13.56 -8.05
N GLN A 421 -10.15 14.82 -7.65
CA GLN A 421 -11.05 15.42 -6.68
C GLN A 421 -11.84 16.55 -7.32
N ALA A 422 -13.15 16.49 -7.18
CA ALA A 422 -14.07 17.57 -7.47
C ALA A 422 -14.05 18.56 -6.31
N VAL A 423 -13.69 19.81 -6.57
CA VAL A 423 -13.55 20.88 -5.59
C VAL A 423 -14.50 22.02 -5.96
N ASN A 424 -15.40 22.38 -5.05
CA ASN A 424 -16.30 23.53 -5.23
C ASN A 424 -15.49 24.80 -5.51
N ASN A 425 -15.91 25.61 -6.48
CA ASN A 425 -15.22 26.84 -6.88
C ASN A 425 -15.02 27.85 -5.75
N LYS A 426 -15.86 27.80 -4.71
CA LYS A 426 -15.73 28.64 -3.51
C LYS A 426 -14.53 28.27 -2.65
N ILE A 427 -13.98 27.06 -2.77
CA ILE A 427 -12.80 26.64 -2.02
C ILE A 427 -11.53 27.23 -2.65
N VAL A 428 -10.70 27.84 -1.80
CA VAL A 428 -9.40 28.42 -2.17
C VAL A 428 -8.27 27.76 -1.39
N ASN A 429 -7.06 27.79 -1.96
CA ASN A 429 -5.82 27.24 -1.38
C ASN A 429 -5.81 25.73 -1.14
N TYR A 430 -6.77 24.98 -1.71
CA TYR A 430 -6.71 23.53 -1.73
C TYR A 430 -5.72 23.04 -2.80
N SER A 431 -4.84 22.12 -2.43
CA SER A 431 -3.79 21.63 -3.32
C SER A 431 -3.40 20.20 -2.95
N LEU A 432 -3.21 19.38 -3.97
CA LEU A 432 -2.72 18.01 -3.85
C LEU A 432 -1.21 17.89 -4.07
N LYS A 433 -0.51 19.01 -4.30
CA LYS A 433 0.96 19.01 -4.47
C LYS A 433 1.63 18.54 -3.17
N PRO A 434 2.65 17.67 -3.22
CA PRO A 434 3.36 17.19 -2.03
C PRO A 434 3.85 18.32 -1.10
N ALA A 435 4.40 19.39 -1.66
CA ALA A 435 4.87 20.56 -0.90
C ALA A 435 3.76 21.29 -0.10
N ALA A 436 2.49 21.08 -0.43
CA ALA A 436 1.35 21.65 0.29
C ALA A 436 0.82 20.73 1.41
N ALA A 437 1.20 19.45 1.45
CA ALA A 437 0.58 18.45 2.33
C ALA A 437 0.62 18.83 3.82
N ASN A 438 1.71 19.47 4.27
CA ASN A 438 1.89 19.88 5.67
C ASN A 438 1.12 21.13 6.10
N SER A 439 0.43 21.80 5.18
CA SER A 439 -0.23 23.09 5.43
C SER A 439 -1.57 23.27 4.74
N VAL A 440 -2.00 22.32 3.90
CA VAL A 440 -3.23 22.40 3.12
C VAL A 440 -4.43 22.75 4.00
N TRP A 441 -4.69 21.98 5.06
CA TRP A 441 -5.84 22.23 5.93
C TRP A 441 -5.74 23.52 6.75
N TYR A 442 -4.52 23.97 7.05
CA TYR A 442 -4.32 25.27 7.70
C TYR A 442 -4.67 26.45 6.77
N LYS A 443 -4.37 26.32 5.47
CA LYS A 443 -4.51 27.39 4.45
C LYS A 443 -5.84 27.39 3.71
N VAL A 444 -6.48 26.23 3.56
CA VAL A 444 -7.77 26.08 2.87
C VAL A 444 -8.82 26.97 3.50
N GLY A 445 -9.57 27.68 2.67
CA GLY A 445 -10.65 28.56 3.09
C GLY A 445 -11.71 28.68 2.00
N TYR A 446 -12.66 29.58 2.25
CA TYR A 446 -13.61 30.03 1.23
C TYR A 446 -13.13 31.34 0.61
N ALA A 447 -13.39 31.53 -0.69
CA ALA A 447 -13.28 32.83 -1.34
C ALA A 447 -14.15 33.84 -0.58
N LYS A 448 -13.63 35.08 -0.44
CA LYS A 448 -14.38 36.18 0.15
C LYS A 448 -15.44 36.72 -0.79
#